data_AF-A0A519BZU7-F1
#
_entry.id   AF-A0A519BZU7-F1
#
_cell.length_a   1.000
_cell.length_b   1.000
_cell.length_c   1.000
_cell.angle_alpha   90.00
_cell.angle_beta   90.00
_cell.angle_gamma   90.00
#
_symmetry.space_group_name_H-M   'P 1'
#
loop_
_entity.id
_entity.type
_entity.pdbx_description
1 polymer ?
#
loop_
_entity_poly.entity_id
_entity_poly.type
_entity_poly.pdbx_seq_one_letter_code
_entity_poly.pdbx_strand_id
1 'polypeptide(L)'
;MEVKRSSKTKTAVSAIIPFVLLAVMIGYVFGPGSELISFGVVIPEISIEKVEFVDSEIIATVRNTGPIAVDIVMADIDDSILPAAIEPDKHLERFESAIVRIPFEWNEGQPYAIGLTIDDGTRFEKQVDVAAPSIQPTIEMISYFAVIGTYVGIIPVMIGLLWFPFISKLSRSKYKFFLALTVGLLLFLGISSAEEAIETSAENLSDVFNGVLLVATVAIVSFLALNYVGEKLKKRAGASKLAGPVAIALMIAIGIGLHNFGEGLAIGAAIVLGEAALGAFLIVGFALHNTTEGFAIAAPMARTKLMIGRLAAMGMIAGVPAIFGAWVGGFVYSPLTAVIFLAIGTGAIFQVIVLIMRWIQNEEGKLSNSSVLAGIAVGMLIMYITSILV
;
A
#
# COMPACT_ATOMS: atom_id res chain seq x y z
N MET A 1 13.90 -51.34 -2.34
CA MET A 1 14.73 -50.24 -1.79
C MET A 1 14.01 -49.75 -0.54
N GLU A 2 14.39 -50.25 0.63
CA GLU A 2 13.74 -49.93 1.92
C GLU A 2 14.05 -48.49 2.32
N VAL A 3 13.00 -47.68 2.47
CA VAL A 3 13.10 -46.36 3.12
C VAL A 3 13.34 -46.61 4.61
N LYS A 4 14.61 -46.57 5.03
CA LYS A 4 15.02 -46.57 6.44
C LYS A 4 14.22 -45.49 7.16
N ARG A 5 13.27 -45.88 8.02
CA ARG A 5 12.54 -44.97 8.91
C ARG A 5 13.55 -44.28 9.82
N SER A 6 13.96 -43.06 9.47
CA SER A 6 14.71 -42.19 10.37
C SER A 6 13.92 -42.07 11.67
N SER A 7 14.58 -42.33 12.81
CA SER A 7 14.00 -42.11 14.13
C SER A 7 13.51 -40.67 14.20
N LYS A 8 12.23 -40.45 14.59
CA LYS A 8 11.66 -39.10 14.75
C LYS A 8 12.55 -38.21 15.62
N THR A 9 13.28 -38.80 16.57
CA THR A 9 14.27 -38.13 17.41
C THR A 9 15.49 -37.66 16.61
N LYS A 10 16.02 -38.46 15.69
CA LYS A 10 17.14 -38.04 14.82
C LYS A 10 16.72 -36.89 13.91
N THR A 11 15.50 -36.93 13.38
CA THR A 11 14.95 -35.85 12.54
C THR A 11 14.69 -34.56 13.34
N ALA A 12 14.15 -34.67 14.56
CA ALA A 12 13.94 -33.51 15.44
C ALA A 12 15.27 -32.90 15.88
N VAL A 13 16.25 -33.73 16.27
CA VAL A 13 17.60 -33.29 16.64
C VAL A 13 18.30 -32.62 15.45
N SER A 14 18.21 -33.18 14.24
CA SER A 14 18.80 -32.54 13.05
C SER A 14 18.13 -31.21 12.68
N ALA A 15 16.87 -31.00 13.04
CA ALA A 15 16.19 -29.72 12.84
C ALA A 15 16.60 -28.68 13.89
N ILE A 16 16.87 -29.09 15.14
CA ILE A 16 17.22 -28.21 16.25
C ILE A 16 18.69 -27.79 16.21
N ILE A 17 19.60 -28.69 15.83
CA ILE A 17 21.06 -28.45 15.81
C ILE A 17 21.45 -27.15 15.07
N PRO A 18 20.95 -26.86 13.84
CA PRO A 18 21.27 -25.62 13.15
C PRO A 18 20.88 -24.37 13.93
N PHE A 19 19.73 -24.36 14.61
CA PHE A 19 19.30 -23.21 15.42
C PHE A 19 20.13 -23.05 16.68
N VAL A 20 20.53 -24.16 17.32
CA VAL A 20 21.44 -24.11 18.48
C VAL A 20 22.81 -23.59 18.06
N LEU A 21 23.38 -24.08 16.96
CA LEU A 21 24.65 -23.59 16.43
C LEU A 21 24.56 -22.11 16.03
N LEU A 22 23.45 -21.68 15.41
CA LEU A 22 23.19 -20.28 15.10
C LEU A 22 23.12 -19.43 16.36
N ALA A 23 22.39 -19.88 17.39
CA ALA A 23 22.30 -19.17 18.68
C ALA A 23 23.66 -19.06 19.38
N VAL A 24 24.47 -20.12 19.34
CA VAL A 24 25.85 -20.11 19.85
C VAL A 24 26.72 -19.13 19.06
N MET A 25 26.62 -19.13 17.73
CA MET A 25 27.36 -18.21 16.88
C MET A 25 26.97 -16.75 17.16
N ILE A 26 25.66 -16.45 17.27
CA ILE A 26 25.15 -15.13 17.64
C ILE A 26 25.67 -14.74 19.03
N GLY A 27 25.53 -15.62 20.03
CA GLY A 27 26.01 -15.37 21.38
C GLY A 27 27.52 -15.16 21.48
N TYR A 28 28.31 -15.83 20.61
CA TYR A 28 29.73 -15.59 20.49
C TYR A 28 30.01 -14.21 19.88
N VAL A 29 29.42 -13.90 18.72
CA VAL A 29 29.63 -12.64 17.99
C VAL A 29 29.20 -11.42 18.80
N PHE A 30 28.09 -11.49 19.53
CA PHE A 30 27.60 -10.40 20.40
C PHE A 30 28.18 -10.44 21.83
N GLY A 31 29.04 -11.41 22.12
CA GLY A 31 29.66 -11.59 23.43
C GLY A 31 31.19 -11.61 23.33
N PRO A 32 31.86 -12.77 23.57
CA PRO A 32 33.32 -12.86 23.55
C PRO A 32 33.99 -12.45 22.22
N GLY A 33 33.28 -12.54 21.10
CA GLY A 33 33.76 -12.20 19.77
C GLY A 33 33.28 -10.83 19.27
N SER A 34 32.81 -9.93 20.14
CA SER A 34 32.30 -8.61 19.76
C SER A 34 33.33 -7.75 19.00
N GLU A 35 34.63 -7.99 19.24
CA GLU A 35 35.72 -7.37 18.48
C GLU A 35 35.65 -7.64 16.97
N LEU A 36 34.98 -8.73 16.54
CA LEU A 36 34.77 -9.08 15.13
C LEU A 36 33.71 -8.21 14.44
N ILE A 37 32.94 -7.44 15.20
CA ILE A 37 31.85 -6.59 14.68
C ILE A 37 31.95 -5.14 15.14
N SER A 38 32.82 -4.83 16.11
CA SER A 38 33.10 -3.47 16.57
C SER A 38 34.10 -2.77 15.64
N PHE A 39 33.66 -2.45 14.42
CA PHE A 39 34.44 -1.63 13.48
C PHE A 39 33.76 -0.27 13.29
N GLY A 40 34.54 0.80 13.40
CA GLY A 40 34.07 2.17 13.22
C GLY A 40 33.38 2.76 14.45
N VAL A 41 32.81 3.95 14.26
CA VAL A 41 32.02 4.64 15.28
C VAL A 41 30.55 4.48 14.91
N VAL A 42 29.75 4.12 15.90
CA VAL A 42 28.31 4.02 15.74
C VAL A 42 27.74 5.43 15.69
N ILE A 43 27.04 5.77 14.62
CA ILE A 43 26.51 7.12 14.37
C ILE A 43 25.05 7.17 14.89
N PRO A 44 24.64 8.24 15.60
CA PRO A 44 23.25 8.43 15.98
C PRO A 44 22.38 8.70 14.74
N GLU A 45 21.09 8.39 14.83
CA GLU A 45 20.13 8.66 13.77
C GLU A 45 18.75 8.89 14.40
N ILE A 46 18.11 10.01 14.07
CA ILE A 46 16.69 10.24 14.38
C ILE A 46 15.94 10.55 13.10
N SER A 47 14.67 10.14 13.06
CA SER A 47 13.77 10.43 11.96
C SER A 47 12.61 11.28 12.45
N ILE A 48 12.36 12.41 11.78
CA ILE A 48 11.17 13.22 11.96
C ILE A 48 10.09 12.61 11.06
N GLU A 49 9.21 11.80 11.66
CA GLU A 49 8.22 10.97 10.94
C GLU A 49 7.00 11.76 10.47
N LYS A 50 6.64 12.83 11.21
CA LYS A 50 5.45 13.64 10.94
C LYS A 50 5.64 15.06 11.45
N VAL A 51 5.16 16.04 10.70
CA VAL A 51 5.09 17.45 11.10
C VAL A 51 3.64 17.92 10.98
N GLU A 52 3.13 18.53 12.04
CA GLU A 52 1.76 19.02 12.17
C GLU A 52 1.77 20.50 12.51
N PHE A 53 1.01 21.29 11.76
CA PHE A 53 0.83 22.71 12.00
C PHE A 53 -0.48 22.93 12.74
N VAL A 54 -0.43 23.44 13.96
CA VAL A 54 -1.60 23.59 14.84
C VAL A 54 -1.53 24.95 15.52
N ASP A 55 -2.51 25.81 15.26
CA ASP A 55 -2.58 27.17 15.83
C ASP A 55 -1.25 27.93 15.66
N SER A 56 -0.57 28.29 16.76
CA SER A 56 0.74 28.94 16.76
C SER A 56 1.88 27.99 17.19
N GLU A 57 1.76 26.71 16.83
CA GLU A 57 2.75 25.68 17.12
C GLU A 57 3.01 24.78 15.90
N ILE A 58 4.26 24.33 15.78
CA ILE A 58 4.68 23.23 14.90
C ILE A 58 4.98 22.02 15.80
N ILE A 59 4.34 20.89 15.52
CA ILE A 59 4.47 19.65 16.28
C ILE A 59 5.16 18.61 15.42
N ALA A 60 6.35 18.16 15.83
CA ALA A 60 7.11 17.12 15.16
C ALA A 60 7.04 15.80 15.94
N THR A 61 6.67 14.71 15.26
CA THR A 61 6.80 13.35 15.80
C THR A 61 8.16 12.80 15.39
N VAL A 62 8.96 12.39 16.38
CA VAL A 62 10.35 11.99 16.18
C VAL A 62 10.52 10.56 16.67
N ARG A 63 11.35 9.77 15.98
CA ARG A 63 11.77 8.44 16.42
C ARG A 63 13.28 8.31 16.38
N ASN A 64 13.85 7.68 17.40
CA ASN A 64 15.24 7.23 17.32
C ASN A 64 15.31 5.97 16.43
N THR A 65 15.76 6.16 15.20
CA THR A 65 15.95 5.08 14.21
C THR A 65 17.38 4.54 14.22
N GLY A 66 18.26 5.18 14.99
CA GLY A 66 19.64 4.83 15.17
C GLY A 66 19.87 3.62 16.09
N PRO A 67 21.11 3.12 16.10
CA PRO A 67 21.52 2.01 16.94
C PRO A 67 21.82 2.37 18.41
N ILE A 68 21.95 3.65 18.74
CA ILE A 68 22.31 4.17 20.08
C ILE A 68 21.23 5.10 20.63
N ALA A 69 21.12 5.20 21.95
CA ALA A 69 20.27 6.18 22.59
C ALA A 69 20.78 7.61 22.35
N VAL A 70 19.87 8.58 22.29
CA VAL A 70 20.17 9.99 22.00
C VAL A 70 19.34 10.90 22.88
N ASP A 71 19.83 12.12 23.13
CA ASP A 71 19.06 13.18 23.77
C ASP A 71 18.81 14.32 22.79
N ILE A 72 17.54 14.68 22.56
CA ILE A 72 17.20 15.88 21.77
C ILE A 72 17.42 17.12 22.65
N VAL A 73 18.28 18.04 22.22
CA VAL A 73 18.68 19.21 23.04
C VAL A 73 18.22 20.55 22.46
N MET A 74 17.91 20.61 21.16
CA MET A 74 17.54 21.84 20.48
C MET A 74 16.61 21.56 19.31
N ALA A 75 15.71 22.51 19.05
CA ALA A 75 14.88 22.54 17.86
C ALA A 75 15.02 23.89 17.16
N ASP A 76 14.91 23.89 15.83
CA ASP A 76 14.96 25.08 15.00
C ASP A 76 13.95 24.99 13.86
N ILE A 77 13.50 26.16 13.38
CA ILE A 77 12.67 26.31 12.19
C ILE A 77 13.40 27.29 11.27
N ASP A 78 13.72 26.86 10.04
CA ASP A 78 14.51 27.63 9.08
C ASP A 78 15.80 28.20 9.71
N ASP A 79 16.58 27.33 10.36
CA ASP A 79 17.81 27.64 11.10
C ASP A 79 17.64 28.60 12.30
N SER A 80 16.41 28.97 12.64
CA SER A 80 16.10 29.82 13.80
C SER A 80 15.82 28.95 15.02
N ILE A 81 16.73 28.99 16.00
CA ILE A 81 16.62 28.22 17.24
C ILE A 81 15.46 28.73 18.09
N LEU A 82 14.58 27.81 18.50
CA LEU A 82 13.38 28.10 19.25
C LEU A 82 13.30 27.23 20.51
N PRO A 83 12.64 27.71 21.59
CA PRO A 83 12.31 26.85 22.71
C PRO A 83 11.35 25.76 22.23
N ALA A 84 11.55 24.51 22.69
CA ALA A 84 10.66 23.41 22.37
C ALA A 84 10.37 22.57 23.61
N ALA A 85 9.13 22.07 23.71
CA ALA A 85 8.75 21.07 24.70
C ALA A 85 8.86 19.68 24.07
N ILE A 86 9.47 18.73 24.78
CA ILE A 86 9.67 17.35 24.31
C ILE A 86 8.96 16.40 25.27
N GLU A 87 8.05 15.59 24.74
CA GLU A 87 7.20 14.68 25.51
C GLU A 87 7.35 13.24 25.01
N PRO A 88 7.40 12.21 25.88
CA PRO A 88 7.33 12.30 27.35
C PRO A 88 8.62 12.78 28.01
N ASP A 89 9.77 12.52 27.38
CA ASP A 89 11.07 13.03 27.78
C ASP A 89 11.98 13.19 26.56
N LYS A 90 13.14 13.82 26.75
CA LYS A 90 14.08 14.17 25.68
C LYS A 90 15.03 13.03 25.29
N HIS A 91 15.10 11.99 26.11
CA HIS A 91 15.96 10.83 25.93
C HIS A 91 15.19 9.78 25.13
N LEU A 92 15.78 9.30 24.05
CA LEU A 92 15.16 8.31 23.20
C LEU A 92 16.02 7.07 23.13
N GLU A 93 15.56 5.97 23.71
CA GLU A 93 16.11 4.65 23.41
C GLU A 93 15.78 4.27 21.95
N ARG A 94 16.47 3.24 21.45
CA ARG A 94 16.27 2.78 20.08
C ARG A 94 14.80 2.41 19.83
N PHE A 95 14.23 2.99 18.77
CA PHE A 95 12.83 2.92 18.32
C PHE A 95 11.80 3.62 19.20
N GLU A 96 12.21 4.28 20.28
CA GLU A 96 11.32 5.15 21.03
C GLU A 96 11.00 6.41 20.24
N SER A 97 9.82 6.96 20.53
CA SER A 97 9.30 8.16 19.88
C SER A 97 8.99 9.24 20.90
N ALA A 98 9.22 10.48 20.51
CA ALA A 98 8.82 11.67 21.27
C ALA A 98 8.08 12.66 20.36
N ILE A 99 7.32 13.54 21.00
CA ILE A 99 6.65 14.67 20.37
C ILE A 99 7.45 15.92 20.74
N VAL A 100 7.89 16.67 19.74
CA VAL A 100 8.57 17.96 19.90
C VAL A 100 7.60 19.06 19.51
N ARG A 101 7.21 19.91 20.45
CA ARG A 101 6.29 21.05 20.25
C ARG A 101 7.09 22.34 20.21
N ILE A 102 7.04 23.04 19.09
CA ILE A 102 7.81 24.26 18.83
C ILE A 102 6.82 25.43 18.67
N PRO A 103 6.72 26.36 19.63
CA PRO A 103 5.90 27.56 19.48
C PRO A 103 6.42 28.42 18.35
N PHE A 104 5.62 28.57 17.29
CA PHE A 104 6.00 29.26 16.07
C PHE A 104 4.75 29.72 15.30
N GLU A 105 4.72 31.00 14.90
CA GLU A 105 3.69 31.51 14.01
C GLU A 105 4.04 31.17 12.56
N TRP A 106 3.31 30.22 11.99
CA TRP A 106 3.48 29.76 10.61
C TRP A 106 2.40 30.33 9.69
N ASN A 107 2.69 30.33 8.39
CA ASN A 107 1.77 30.75 7.34
C ASN A 107 1.41 29.56 6.46
N GLU A 108 0.11 29.40 6.18
CA GLU A 108 -0.38 28.40 5.25
C GLU A 108 0.25 28.58 3.85
N GLY A 109 0.66 27.47 3.25
CA GLY A 109 1.26 27.44 1.91
C GLY A 109 2.75 27.77 1.86
N GLN A 110 3.41 28.06 2.99
CA GLN A 110 4.86 28.30 3.03
C GLN A 110 5.64 27.00 3.29
N PRO A 111 6.83 26.83 2.67
CA PRO A 111 7.74 25.76 3.02
C PRO A 111 8.42 26.07 4.35
N TYR A 112 8.73 25.02 5.12
CA TYR A 112 9.51 25.11 6.36
C TYR A 112 10.52 23.98 6.46
N ALA A 113 11.69 24.29 7.02
CA ALA A 113 12.71 23.33 7.41
C ALA A 113 12.66 23.12 8.92
N ILE A 114 12.26 21.93 9.38
CA ILE A 114 12.16 21.61 10.81
C ILE A 114 13.44 20.87 11.20
N GLY A 115 14.28 21.50 12.02
CA GLY A 115 15.54 20.98 12.50
C GLY A 115 15.50 20.53 13.96
N LEU A 116 16.15 19.41 14.25
CA LEU A 116 16.38 18.90 15.60
C LEU A 116 17.85 18.56 15.78
N THR A 117 18.46 19.06 16.85
CA THR A 117 19.85 18.78 17.19
C THR A 117 19.92 17.94 18.45
N ILE A 118 20.74 16.88 18.41
CA ILE A 118 20.98 15.97 19.54
C ILE A 118 22.20 16.40 20.37
N ASP A 119 22.45 15.72 21.49
CA ASP A 119 23.46 16.05 22.49
C ASP A 119 24.90 16.07 21.99
N ASP A 120 25.21 15.32 20.93
CA ASP A 120 26.53 15.33 20.28
C ASP A 120 26.72 16.48 19.26
N GLY A 121 25.68 17.28 19.04
CA GLY A 121 25.67 18.42 18.10
C GLY A 121 25.26 18.06 16.67
N THR A 122 24.92 16.81 16.37
CA THR A 122 24.40 16.41 15.05
C THR A 122 22.98 16.94 14.85
N ARG A 123 22.75 17.61 13.71
CA ARG A 123 21.43 18.14 13.32
C ARG A 123 20.77 17.24 12.28
N PHE A 124 19.50 16.93 12.51
CA PHE A 124 18.61 16.21 11.59
C PHE A 124 17.49 17.14 11.18
N GLU A 125 17.04 17.03 9.94
CA GLU A 125 16.09 17.97 9.36
C GLU A 125 15.05 17.26 8.50
N LYS A 126 13.82 17.80 8.51
CA LYS A 126 12.76 17.42 7.59
C LYS A 126 12.21 18.68 6.93
N GLN A 127 12.25 18.69 5.60
CA GLN A 127 11.61 19.70 4.79
C GLN A 127 10.11 19.42 4.71
N VAL A 128 9.30 20.45 4.91
CA VAL A 128 7.88 20.49 4.54
C VAL A 128 7.76 21.49 3.40
N ASP A 129 7.26 21.03 2.26
CA ASP A 129 7.14 21.87 1.06
C ASP A 129 5.98 22.86 1.14
N VAL A 130 4.90 22.47 1.82
CA VAL A 130 3.67 23.26 1.97
C VAL A 130 3.12 23.07 3.37
N ALA A 131 3.15 24.12 4.20
CA ALA A 131 2.49 24.11 5.50
C ALA A 131 0.97 24.15 5.33
N ALA A 132 0.27 23.21 5.97
CA ALA A 132 -1.18 23.15 5.97
C ALA A 132 -1.71 22.92 7.39
N PRO A 133 -2.84 23.55 7.78
CA PRO A 133 -3.46 23.31 9.06
C PRO A 133 -3.79 21.82 9.26
N SER A 134 -3.45 21.28 10.42
CA SER A 134 -3.75 19.88 10.74
C SER A 134 -5.26 19.63 10.74
N ILE A 135 -5.70 18.65 9.96
CA ILE A 135 -7.12 18.36 9.78
C ILE A 135 -7.66 17.61 11.01
N GLN A 136 -8.66 18.19 11.67
CA GLN A 136 -9.41 17.54 12.74
C GLN A 136 -10.54 16.67 12.17
N PRO A 137 -10.87 15.52 12.80
CA PRO A 137 -11.95 14.63 12.38
C PRO A 137 -13.34 15.20 12.71
N THR A 138 -13.71 16.30 12.05
CA THR A 138 -15.05 16.89 12.14
C THR A 138 -16.03 16.12 11.25
N ILE A 139 -17.33 16.24 11.52
CA ILE A 139 -18.39 15.64 10.68
C ILE A 139 -18.28 16.13 9.23
N GLU A 140 -17.91 17.39 9.04
CA GLU A 140 -17.71 18.01 7.73
C GLU A 140 -16.55 17.34 6.99
N MET A 141 -15.40 17.15 7.63
CA MET A 141 -14.24 16.48 7.02
C MET A 141 -14.48 15.00 6.76
N ILE A 142 -15.13 14.30 7.69
CA ILE A 142 -15.54 12.88 7.50
C ILE A 142 -16.44 12.78 6.27
N SER A 143 -17.41 13.68 6.13
CA SER A 143 -18.34 13.70 4.99
C SER A 143 -17.62 14.06 3.68
N TYR A 144 -16.70 15.02 3.73
CA TYR A 144 -15.89 15.43 2.58
C TYR A 144 -15.07 14.25 2.03
N PHE A 145 -14.30 13.56 2.86
CA PHE A 145 -13.55 12.37 2.44
C PHE A 145 -14.45 11.23 1.95
N ALA A 146 -15.64 11.06 2.53
CA ALA A 146 -16.61 10.08 2.03
C ALA A 146 -17.14 10.41 0.63
N VAL A 147 -17.37 11.70 0.36
CA VAL A 147 -17.75 12.16 -0.98
C VAL A 147 -16.62 11.90 -1.96
N ILE A 148 -15.38 12.28 -1.65
CA ILE A 148 -14.22 12.02 -2.50
C ILE A 148 -14.05 10.52 -2.77
N GLY A 149 -14.06 9.67 -1.75
CA GLY A 149 -13.97 8.22 -1.91
C GLY A 149 -15.14 7.64 -2.72
N THR A 150 -16.32 8.26 -2.69
CA THR A 150 -17.46 7.87 -3.55
C THR A 150 -17.20 8.22 -5.02
N TYR A 151 -16.65 9.40 -5.31
CA TYR A 151 -16.32 9.85 -6.66
C TYR A 151 -15.13 9.10 -7.27
N VAL A 152 -14.20 8.64 -6.45
CA VAL A 152 -13.01 7.91 -6.91
C VAL A 152 -13.25 6.41 -6.96
N GLY A 153 -13.85 5.81 -5.91
CA GLY A 153 -14.03 4.37 -5.84
C GLY A 153 -15.38 3.89 -6.37
N ILE A 154 -16.49 4.37 -5.80
CA ILE A 154 -17.82 3.78 -6.05
C ILE A 154 -18.33 4.12 -7.45
N ILE A 155 -18.42 5.40 -7.80
CA ILE A 155 -19.03 5.86 -9.05
C ILE A 155 -18.29 5.28 -10.27
N PRO A 156 -16.95 5.36 -10.36
CA PRO A 156 -16.23 4.86 -11.51
C PRO A 156 -16.35 3.35 -11.68
N VAL A 157 -16.21 2.58 -10.60
CA VAL A 157 -16.40 1.12 -10.65
C VAL A 157 -17.81 0.78 -11.13
N MET A 158 -18.84 1.49 -10.65
CA MET A 158 -20.22 1.30 -11.12
C MET A 158 -20.39 1.64 -12.60
N ILE A 159 -19.75 2.70 -13.09
CA ILE A 159 -19.72 3.03 -14.53
C ILE A 159 -19.05 1.90 -15.31
N GLY A 160 -17.94 1.34 -14.81
CA GLY A 160 -17.27 0.18 -15.39
C GLY A 160 -18.17 -1.05 -15.51
N LEU A 161 -19.05 -1.29 -14.53
CA LEU A 161 -20.00 -2.41 -14.57
C LEU A 161 -21.05 -2.26 -15.69
N LEU A 162 -21.31 -1.04 -16.18
CA LEU A 162 -22.25 -0.81 -17.30
C LEU A 162 -21.77 -1.42 -18.61
N TRP A 163 -20.51 -1.86 -18.71
CA TRP A 163 -20.00 -2.62 -19.86
C TRP A 163 -20.56 -4.04 -19.94
N PHE A 164 -21.19 -4.56 -18.89
CA PHE A 164 -21.73 -5.93 -18.85
C PHE A 164 -22.58 -6.31 -20.09
N PRO A 165 -23.60 -5.52 -20.53
CA PRO A 165 -24.45 -5.92 -21.64
C PRO A 165 -23.68 -6.00 -22.96
N PHE A 166 -22.67 -5.17 -23.14
CA PHE A 166 -21.78 -5.22 -24.30
C PHE A 166 -20.93 -6.50 -24.28
N ILE A 167 -20.26 -6.79 -23.15
CA ILE A 167 -19.39 -7.96 -23.00
C ILE A 167 -20.17 -9.26 -23.19
N SER A 168 -21.40 -9.33 -22.67
CA SER A 168 -22.25 -10.53 -22.76
C SER A 168 -22.58 -10.94 -24.20
N LYS A 169 -22.54 -10.00 -25.15
CA LYS A 169 -22.85 -10.22 -26.57
C LYS A 169 -21.62 -10.55 -27.41
N LEU A 170 -20.42 -10.55 -26.83
CA LEU A 170 -19.18 -10.77 -27.56
C LEU A 170 -18.99 -12.24 -27.94
N SER A 171 -18.45 -12.45 -29.14
CA SER A 171 -17.95 -13.75 -29.58
C SER A 171 -16.83 -14.24 -28.64
N ARG A 172 -16.56 -15.55 -28.63
CA ARG A 172 -15.56 -16.14 -27.73
C ARG A 172 -14.16 -15.51 -27.87
N SER A 173 -13.74 -15.26 -29.11
CA SER A 173 -12.44 -14.63 -29.40
C SER A 173 -12.37 -13.18 -28.88
N LYS A 174 -13.43 -12.39 -29.11
CA LYS A 174 -13.51 -11.01 -28.62
C LYS A 174 -13.55 -10.97 -27.08
N TYR A 175 -14.36 -11.82 -26.46
CA TYR A 175 -14.42 -11.94 -25.00
C TYR A 175 -13.05 -12.24 -24.39
N LYS A 176 -12.30 -13.19 -24.99
CA LYS A 176 -10.94 -13.52 -24.58
C LYS A 176 -9.99 -12.33 -24.71
N PHE A 177 -10.02 -11.61 -25.84
CA PHE A 177 -9.22 -10.39 -26.04
C PHE A 177 -9.49 -9.37 -24.93
N PHE A 178 -10.77 -9.14 -24.63
CA PHE A 178 -11.19 -8.17 -23.63
C PHE A 178 -10.84 -8.59 -22.20
N LEU A 179 -10.90 -9.88 -21.87
CA LEU A 179 -10.44 -10.37 -20.57
C LEU A 179 -8.91 -10.23 -20.42
N ALA A 180 -8.16 -10.43 -21.51
CA ALA A 180 -6.73 -10.22 -21.54
C ALA A 180 -6.34 -8.73 -21.54
N LEU A 181 -7.17 -7.86 -22.12
CA LEU A 181 -7.07 -6.41 -21.99
C LEU A 181 -7.08 -6.01 -20.51
N THR A 182 -8.03 -6.52 -19.72
CA THR A 182 -8.08 -6.31 -18.28
C THR A 182 -6.79 -6.73 -17.58
N VAL A 183 -6.20 -7.87 -17.95
CA VAL A 183 -4.91 -8.29 -17.39
C VAL A 183 -3.81 -7.28 -17.71
N GLY A 184 -3.78 -6.75 -18.94
CA GLY A 184 -2.83 -5.69 -19.32
C GLY A 184 -3.01 -4.40 -18.51
N LEU A 185 -4.26 -3.94 -18.34
CA LEU A 185 -4.57 -2.76 -17.54
C LEU A 185 -4.11 -2.96 -16.07
N LEU A 186 -4.50 -4.08 -15.46
CA LEU A 186 -4.13 -4.41 -14.08
C LEU A 186 -2.62 -4.64 -13.91
N LEU A 187 -1.93 -5.16 -14.92
CA LEU A 187 -0.48 -5.36 -14.83
C LEU A 187 0.26 -4.02 -14.75
N PHE A 188 -0.15 -3.03 -15.54
CA PHE A 188 0.41 -1.68 -15.43
C PHE A 188 0.11 -1.10 -14.04
N LEU A 189 -1.14 -1.20 -13.59
CA LEU A 189 -1.55 -0.72 -12.26
C LEU A 189 -0.75 -1.37 -11.14
N GLY A 190 -0.58 -2.69 -11.17
CA GLY A 190 0.21 -3.41 -10.16
C GLY A 190 1.69 -3.00 -10.13
N ILE A 191 2.26 -2.57 -11.27
CA ILE A 191 3.62 -2.03 -11.33
C ILE A 191 3.64 -0.62 -10.75
N SER A 192 2.72 0.24 -11.17
CA SER A 192 2.61 1.63 -10.70
C SER A 192 2.36 1.69 -9.19
N SER A 193 1.49 0.85 -8.64
CA SER A 193 1.27 0.77 -7.18
C SER A 193 2.50 0.27 -6.42
N ALA A 194 3.30 -0.63 -7.02
CA ALA A 194 4.53 -1.10 -6.41
C ALA A 194 5.58 0.02 -6.37
N GLU A 195 5.69 0.79 -7.46
CA GLU A 195 6.55 1.96 -7.57
C GLU A 195 6.17 3.02 -6.53
N GLU A 196 4.88 3.39 -6.46
CA GLU A 196 4.36 4.35 -5.48
C GLU A 196 4.64 3.92 -4.04
N ALA A 197 4.46 2.63 -3.71
CA ALA A 197 4.77 2.10 -2.39
C ALA A 197 6.27 2.19 -2.05
N ILE A 198 7.15 1.97 -3.04
CA ILE A 198 8.61 2.06 -2.87
C ILE A 198 9.05 3.52 -2.72
N GLU A 199 8.52 4.41 -3.55
CA GLU A 199 8.81 5.85 -3.50
C GLU A 199 8.34 6.46 -2.18
N THR A 200 7.07 6.21 -1.80
CA THR A 200 6.53 6.64 -0.50
C THR A 200 7.39 6.15 0.65
N SER A 201 7.92 4.92 0.55
CA SER A 201 8.82 4.38 1.55
C SER A 201 10.19 5.06 1.56
N ALA A 202 10.75 5.41 0.40
CA ALA A 202 12.04 6.07 0.32
C ALA A 202 12.00 7.50 0.85
N GLU A 203 10.86 8.19 0.68
CA GLU A 203 10.68 9.59 1.08
C GLU A 203 10.27 9.75 2.55
N ASN A 204 9.53 8.77 3.09
CA ASN A 204 8.83 8.93 4.37
C ASN A 204 9.22 7.90 5.45
N LEU A 205 10.02 6.89 5.12
CA LEU A 205 10.53 5.93 6.12
C LEU A 205 12.04 6.02 6.26
N SER A 206 12.52 5.88 7.49
CA SER A 206 13.94 5.67 7.74
C SER A 206 14.42 4.33 7.18
N ASP A 207 15.66 4.30 6.70
CA ASP A 207 16.35 3.14 6.14
C ASP A 207 16.30 1.88 7.03
N VAL A 208 16.18 2.07 8.35
CA VAL A 208 16.07 0.95 9.32
C VAL A 208 14.91 0.01 9.01
N PHE A 209 13.84 0.51 8.40
CA PHE A 209 12.66 -0.29 8.03
C PHE A 209 12.84 -1.11 6.75
N ASN A 210 13.94 -0.92 6.02
CA ASN A 210 14.22 -1.63 4.77
C ASN A 210 13.02 -1.56 3.80
N GLY A 211 12.63 -0.34 3.44
CA GLY A 211 11.41 -0.02 2.70
C GLY A 211 11.05 -0.96 1.54
N VAL A 212 12.00 -1.17 0.62
CA VAL A 212 11.81 -2.06 -0.54
C VAL A 212 11.48 -3.50 -0.12
N LEU A 213 12.18 -4.02 0.90
CA LEU A 213 11.92 -5.37 1.41
C LEU A 213 10.59 -5.44 2.15
N LEU A 214 10.20 -4.39 2.86
CA LEU A 214 8.89 -4.28 3.49
C LEU A 214 7.78 -4.35 2.43
N VAL A 215 7.85 -3.52 1.39
CA VAL A 215 6.88 -3.50 0.28
C VAL A 215 6.79 -4.88 -0.38
N ALA A 216 7.93 -5.47 -0.75
CA ALA A 216 7.97 -6.78 -1.38
C ALA A 216 7.36 -7.87 -0.47
N THR A 217 7.71 -7.86 0.83
CA THR A 217 7.19 -8.83 1.79
C THR A 217 5.69 -8.71 1.95
N VAL A 218 5.18 -7.49 2.17
CA VAL A 218 3.76 -7.24 2.37
C VAL A 218 2.97 -7.58 1.11
N ALA A 219 3.45 -7.20 -0.08
CA ALA A 219 2.81 -7.54 -1.34
C ALA A 219 2.74 -9.06 -1.57
N ILE A 220 3.84 -9.79 -1.33
CA ILE A 220 3.87 -11.25 -1.48
C ILE A 220 2.96 -11.93 -0.46
N VAL A 221 3.01 -11.53 0.82
CA VAL A 221 2.15 -12.10 1.86
C VAL A 221 0.67 -11.84 1.54
N SER A 222 0.33 -10.63 1.09
CA SER A 222 -1.03 -10.26 0.69
C SER A 222 -1.51 -11.08 -0.50
N PHE A 223 -0.67 -11.21 -1.54
CA PHE A 223 -0.93 -12.07 -2.69
C PHE A 223 -1.22 -13.53 -2.26
N LEU A 224 -0.37 -14.10 -1.39
CA LEU A 224 -0.51 -15.48 -0.92
C LEU A 224 -1.76 -15.67 -0.06
N ALA A 225 -2.03 -14.73 0.84
CA ALA A 225 -3.22 -14.75 1.71
C ALA A 225 -4.51 -14.70 0.88
N LEU A 226 -4.60 -13.78 -0.09
CA LEU A 226 -5.75 -13.66 -0.98
C LEU A 226 -5.91 -14.89 -1.87
N ASN A 227 -4.83 -15.44 -2.40
CA ASN A 227 -4.89 -16.68 -3.19
C ASN A 227 -5.37 -17.87 -2.33
N TYR A 228 -4.93 -17.98 -1.07
CA TYR A 228 -5.41 -18.99 -0.13
C TYR A 228 -6.91 -18.83 0.21
N VAL A 229 -7.34 -17.59 0.51
CA VAL A 229 -8.74 -17.26 0.77
C VAL A 229 -9.60 -17.58 -0.46
N GLY A 230 -9.14 -17.22 -1.66
CA GLY A 230 -9.83 -17.51 -2.92
C GLY A 230 -10.03 -19.00 -3.18
N GLU A 231 -9.01 -19.82 -2.95
CA GLU A 231 -9.13 -21.28 -3.06
C GLU A 231 -10.12 -21.86 -2.04
N LYS A 232 -10.14 -21.32 -0.81
CA LYS A 232 -11.08 -21.75 0.23
C LYS A 232 -12.53 -21.38 -0.11
N LEU A 233 -12.75 -20.18 -0.67
CA LEU A 233 -14.06 -19.73 -1.14
C LEU A 233 -14.57 -20.58 -2.30
N LYS A 234 -13.72 -20.89 -3.29
CA LYS A 234 -14.06 -21.79 -4.41
C LYS A 234 -14.47 -23.18 -3.92
N LYS A 235 -13.73 -23.76 -2.97
CA LYS A 235 -14.06 -25.08 -2.39
C LYS A 235 -15.41 -25.07 -1.66
N ARG A 236 -15.72 -24.00 -0.93
CA ARG A 236 -17.00 -23.86 -0.20
C ARG A 236 -18.19 -23.64 -1.12
N ALA A 237 -18.00 -22.97 -2.25
CA ALA A 237 -19.09 -22.65 -3.18
C ALA A 237 -19.65 -23.87 -3.95
N GLY A 238 -18.99 -25.04 -3.87
CA GLY A 238 -19.45 -26.29 -4.47
C GLY A 238 -19.45 -26.31 -6.01
N ALA A 239 -19.71 -27.47 -6.61
CA ALA A 239 -19.66 -27.70 -8.07
C ALA A 239 -20.84 -27.08 -8.87
N SER A 240 -21.41 -25.97 -8.40
CA SER A 240 -22.45 -25.25 -9.15
C SER A 240 -21.84 -24.49 -10.33
N LYS A 241 -22.36 -24.69 -11.55
CA LYS A 241 -21.94 -23.97 -12.76
C LYS A 241 -22.05 -22.43 -12.65
N LEU A 242 -22.92 -21.93 -11.76
CA LEU A 242 -23.07 -20.49 -11.51
C LEU A 242 -22.13 -19.97 -10.40
N ALA A 243 -21.60 -20.85 -9.55
CA ALA A 243 -20.76 -20.46 -8.42
C ALA A 243 -19.38 -19.98 -8.86
N GLY A 244 -18.83 -20.55 -9.94
CA GLY A 244 -17.50 -20.20 -10.45
C GLY A 244 -17.36 -18.73 -10.87
N PRO A 245 -18.12 -18.24 -11.86
CA PRO A 245 -18.05 -16.85 -12.32
C PRO A 245 -18.30 -15.81 -11.22
N VAL A 246 -19.29 -16.06 -10.36
CA VAL A 246 -19.65 -15.16 -9.26
C VAL A 246 -18.58 -15.15 -8.18
N ALA A 247 -18.00 -16.30 -7.83
CA ALA A 247 -16.90 -16.37 -6.86
C ALA A 247 -15.65 -15.66 -7.39
N ILE A 248 -15.36 -15.77 -8.69
CA ILE A 248 -14.24 -15.06 -9.32
C ILE A 248 -14.50 -13.57 -9.31
N ALA A 249 -15.66 -13.12 -9.73
CA ALA A 249 -16.02 -11.70 -9.70
C ALA A 249 -15.96 -11.11 -8.29
N LEU A 250 -16.37 -11.89 -7.26
CA LEU A 250 -16.21 -11.51 -5.86
C LEU A 250 -14.73 -11.38 -5.46
N MET A 251 -13.88 -12.33 -5.85
CA MET A 251 -12.44 -12.25 -5.56
C MET A 251 -11.78 -11.06 -6.27
N ILE A 252 -12.19 -10.77 -7.51
CA ILE A 252 -11.76 -9.58 -8.24
C ILE A 252 -12.19 -8.32 -7.47
N ALA A 253 -13.47 -8.24 -7.07
CA ALA A 253 -13.99 -7.10 -6.32
C ALA A 253 -13.28 -6.89 -4.97
N ILE A 254 -12.95 -7.97 -4.25
CA ILE A 254 -12.19 -7.88 -2.99
C ILE A 254 -10.75 -7.39 -3.25
N GLY A 255 -10.07 -7.95 -4.26
CA GLY A 255 -8.70 -7.55 -4.58
C GLY A 255 -8.62 -6.09 -5.01
N ILE A 256 -9.55 -5.67 -5.85
CA ILE A 256 -9.73 -4.27 -6.26
C ILE A 256 -10.08 -3.38 -5.06
N GLY A 257 -10.98 -3.82 -4.18
CA GLY A 257 -11.30 -3.08 -2.96
C GLY A 257 -10.08 -2.81 -2.08
N LEU A 258 -9.18 -3.79 -1.94
CA LEU A 258 -7.93 -3.58 -1.20
C LEU A 258 -6.98 -2.59 -1.88
N HIS A 259 -6.98 -2.54 -3.21
CA HIS A 259 -6.24 -1.53 -3.97
C HIS A 259 -6.83 -0.12 -3.79
N ASN A 260 -8.15 0.00 -3.95
CA ASN A 260 -8.88 1.27 -3.79
C ASN A 260 -8.78 1.82 -2.36
N PHE A 261 -8.58 0.96 -1.36
CA PHE A 261 -8.21 1.42 -0.02
C PHE A 261 -6.88 2.19 -0.01
N GLY A 262 -5.86 1.70 -0.71
CA GLY A 262 -4.57 2.37 -0.85
C GLY A 262 -4.69 3.72 -1.55
N GLU A 263 -5.47 3.79 -2.63
CA GLU A 263 -5.76 5.04 -3.35
C GLU A 263 -6.46 6.08 -2.49
N GLY A 264 -7.49 5.64 -1.75
CA GLY A 264 -8.16 6.49 -0.79
C GLY A 264 -7.17 7.04 0.22
N LEU A 265 -6.28 6.19 0.73
CA LEU A 265 -5.24 6.59 1.69
C LEU A 265 -4.27 7.62 1.12
N ALA A 266 -3.82 7.46 -0.12
CA ALA A 266 -2.96 8.44 -0.81
C ALA A 266 -3.68 9.79 -0.99
N ILE A 267 -4.94 9.78 -1.44
CA ILE A 267 -5.75 11.01 -1.58
C ILE A 267 -5.95 11.69 -0.22
N GLY A 268 -6.28 10.91 0.82
CA GLY A 268 -6.45 11.41 2.17
C GLY A 268 -5.19 12.10 2.68
N ALA A 269 -4.03 11.46 2.48
CA ALA A 269 -2.73 12.01 2.85
C ALA A 269 -2.40 13.30 2.09
N ALA A 270 -2.53 13.31 0.75
CA ALA A 270 -2.24 14.48 -0.08
C ALA A 270 -3.09 15.70 0.32
N ILE A 271 -4.36 15.49 0.66
CA ILE A 271 -5.26 16.57 1.12
C ILE A 271 -4.81 17.12 2.48
N VAL A 272 -4.42 16.25 3.43
CA VAL A 272 -3.94 16.67 4.76
C VAL A 272 -2.60 17.40 4.68
N LEU A 273 -1.72 16.98 3.78
CA LEU A 273 -0.42 17.61 3.55
C LEU A 273 -0.54 18.94 2.77
N GLY A 274 -1.75 19.36 2.38
CA GLY A 274 -1.97 20.60 1.65
C GLY A 274 -1.55 20.54 0.18
N GLU A 275 -1.26 19.35 -0.35
CA GLU A 275 -0.78 19.13 -1.71
C GLU A 275 -1.94 19.13 -2.70
N ALA A 276 -2.58 20.29 -2.88
CA ALA A 276 -3.81 20.41 -3.67
C ALA A 276 -3.66 19.92 -5.12
N ALA A 277 -2.50 20.16 -5.75
CA ALA A 277 -2.21 19.70 -7.10
C ALA A 277 -2.10 18.17 -7.16
N LEU A 278 -1.36 17.55 -6.22
CA LEU A 278 -1.25 16.10 -6.13
C LEU A 278 -2.61 15.48 -5.85
N GLY A 279 -3.34 15.98 -4.84
CA GLY A 279 -4.67 15.48 -4.50
C GLY A 279 -5.64 15.52 -5.68
N ALA A 280 -5.68 16.62 -6.44
CA ALA A 280 -6.53 16.73 -7.63
C ALA A 280 -6.10 15.74 -8.74
N PHE A 281 -4.79 15.61 -8.97
CA PHE A 281 -4.24 14.63 -9.92
C PHE A 281 -4.62 13.20 -9.54
N LEU A 282 -4.43 12.82 -8.27
CA LEU A 282 -4.78 11.49 -7.74
C LEU A 282 -6.29 11.22 -7.90
N ILE A 283 -7.15 12.17 -7.52
CA ILE A 283 -8.61 12.02 -7.64
C ILE A 283 -9.02 11.76 -9.10
N VAL A 284 -8.49 12.54 -10.04
CA VAL A 284 -8.85 12.40 -11.47
C VAL A 284 -8.26 11.13 -12.07
N GLY A 285 -6.96 10.88 -11.83
CA GLY A 285 -6.26 9.70 -12.32
C GLY A 285 -6.91 8.41 -11.83
N PHE A 286 -7.16 8.31 -10.52
CA PHE A 286 -7.77 7.14 -9.92
C PHE A 286 -9.22 6.96 -10.36
N ALA A 287 -10.01 8.02 -10.48
CA ALA A 287 -11.37 7.91 -11.01
C ALA A 287 -11.39 7.37 -12.46
N LEU A 288 -10.44 7.80 -13.30
CA LEU A 288 -10.33 7.31 -14.67
C LEU A 288 -9.97 5.83 -14.71
N HIS A 289 -8.98 5.40 -13.93
CA HIS A 289 -8.60 3.97 -13.91
C HIS A 289 -9.66 3.08 -13.24
N ASN A 290 -10.43 3.57 -12.26
CA ASN A 290 -11.41 2.78 -11.50
C ASN A 290 -12.63 2.45 -12.37
N THR A 291 -12.84 3.24 -13.43
CA THR A 291 -13.79 2.88 -14.49
C THR A 291 -13.41 1.57 -15.20
N THR A 292 -12.12 1.28 -15.34
CA THR A 292 -11.65 0.04 -15.98
C THR A 292 -11.70 -1.18 -15.04
N GLU A 293 -11.78 -0.94 -13.74
CA GLU A 293 -11.89 -1.99 -12.72
C GLU A 293 -13.28 -2.62 -12.67
N GLY A 294 -14.34 -1.80 -12.82
CA GLY A 294 -15.70 -2.30 -12.94
C GLY A 294 -15.86 -3.24 -14.14
N PHE A 295 -15.11 -2.99 -15.22
CA PHE A 295 -15.04 -3.90 -16.36
C PHE A 295 -14.44 -5.27 -15.96
N ALA A 296 -13.38 -5.29 -15.15
CA ALA A 296 -12.74 -6.51 -14.66
C ALA A 296 -13.71 -7.41 -13.87
N ILE A 297 -14.58 -6.79 -13.06
CA ILE A 297 -15.62 -7.48 -12.29
C ILE A 297 -16.72 -8.01 -13.23
N ALA A 298 -17.16 -7.20 -14.19
CA ALA A 298 -18.22 -7.57 -15.12
C ALA A 298 -17.83 -8.72 -16.05
N ALA A 299 -16.57 -8.79 -16.47
CA ALA A 299 -16.08 -9.73 -17.47
C ALA A 299 -16.35 -11.22 -17.14
N PRO A 300 -15.96 -11.79 -15.98
CA PRO A 300 -16.27 -13.18 -15.65
C PRO A 300 -17.79 -13.42 -15.53
N MET A 301 -18.56 -12.43 -15.07
CA MET A 301 -20.01 -12.56 -14.94
C MET A 301 -20.76 -12.47 -16.29
N ALA A 302 -20.16 -11.89 -17.33
CA ALA A 302 -20.82 -11.63 -18.61
C ALA A 302 -21.29 -12.90 -19.36
N ARG A 303 -20.79 -14.08 -18.98
CA ARG A 303 -21.24 -15.39 -19.50
C ARG A 303 -22.41 -16.00 -18.70
N THR A 304 -22.88 -15.31 -17.67
CA THR A 304 -24.02 -15.71 -16.84
C THR A 304 -25.24 -14.82 -17.13
N LYS A 305 -26.40 -15.17 -16.56
CA LYS A 305 -27.56 -14.27 -16.61
C LYS A 305 -27.24 -12.96 -15.90
N LEU A 306 -27.77 -11.84 -16.38
CA LEU A 306 -27.60 -10.55 -15.73
C LEU A 306 -28.14 -10.60 -14.30
N MET A 307 -27.28 -10.31 -13.31
CA MET A 307 -27.63 -10.26 -11.89
C MET A 307 -27.30 -8.88 -11.32
N ILE A 308 -28.13 -7.87 -11.63
CA ILE A 308 -27.87 -6.46 -11.31
C ILE A 308 -27.51 -6.27 -9.83
N GLY A 309 -28.29 -6.86 -8.91
CA GLY A 309 -28.03 -6.73 -7.47
C GLY A 309 -26.67 -7.31 -7.04
N ARG A 310 -26.19 -8.39 -7.69
CA ARG A 310 -24.86 -8.96 -7.38
C ARG A 310 -23.74 -8.13 -7.98
N LEU A 311 -23.91 -7.62 -9.20
CA LEU A 311 -22.94 -6.71 -9.82
C LEU A 311 -22.80 -5.43 -9.00
N ALA A 312 -23.92 -4.82 -8.59
CA ALA A 312 -23.91 -3.65 -7.72
C ALA A 312 -23.23 -3.96 -6.37
N ALA A 313 -23.52 -5.11 -5.74
CA ALA A 313 -22.84 -5.49 -4.50
C ALA A 313 -21.32 -5.65 -4.69
N MET A 314 -20.86 -6.24 -5.80
CA MET A 314 -19.44 -6.34 -6.11
C MET A 314 -18.82 -4.97 -6.38
N GLY A 315 -19.52 -4.07 -7.08
CA GLY A 315 -19.09 -2.69 -7.25
C GLY A 315 -18.92 -1.96 -5.92
N MET A 316 -19.83 -2.19 -4.96
CA MET A 316 -19.70 -1.62 -3.61
C MET A 316 -18.50 -2.22 -2.86
N ILE A 317 -18.27 -3.54 -2.95
CA ILE A 317 -17.12 -4.20 -2.31
C ILE A 317 -15.80 -3.64 -2.87
N ALA A 318 -15.76 -3.34 -4.16
CA ALA A 318 -14.60 -2.75 -4.82
C ALA A 318 -14.43 -1.23 -4.54
N GLY A 319 -15.51 -0.46 -4.51
CA GLY A 319 -15.42 1.01 -4.43
C GLY A 319 -15.45 1.59 -3.01
N VAL A 320 -16.22 1.01 -2.10
CA VAL A 320 -16.37 1.54 -0.72
C VAL A 320 -15.03 1.62 0.05
N PRO A 321 -14.09 0.68 -0.08
CA PRO A 321 -12.80 0.79 0.59
C PRO A 321 -12.03 2.09 0.33
N ALA A 322 -12.24 2.78 -0.80
CA ALA A 322 -11.63 4.10 -1.04
C ALA A 322 -12.07 5.16 -0.02
N ILE A 323 -13.30 5.08 0.49
CA ILE A 323 -13.78 5.98 1.55
C ILE A 323 -13.00 5.72 2.85
N PHE A 324 -12.85 4.44 3.21
CA PHE A 324 -12.10 4.07 4.40
C PHE A 324 -10.62 4.42 4.27
N GLY A 325 -10.04 4.24 3.09
CA GLY A 325 -8.70 4.71 2.75
C GLY A 325 -8.57 6.21 3.00
N ALA A 326 -9.47 7.02 2.42
CA ALA A 326 -9.46 8.48 2.57
C ALA A 326 -9.58 8.95 4.01
N TRP A 327 -10.39 8.27 4.83
CA TRP A 327 -10.44 8.56 6.27
C TRP A 327 -9.16 8.18 7.00
N VAL A 328 -8.57 7.02 6.69
CA VAL A 328 -7.33 6.59 7.36
C VAL A 328 -6.16 7.48 6.96
N GLY A 329 -6.01 7.77 5.66
CA GLY A 329 -5.02 8.73 5.17
C GLY A 329 -5.28 10.17 5.65
N GLY A 330 -6.55 10.53 5.85
CA GLY A 330 -6.97 11.86 6.29
C GLY A 330 -6.80 12.13 7.80
N PHE A 331 -6.93 11.11 8.65
CA PHE A 331 -7.02 11.32 10.11
C PHE A 331 -5.99 10.53 10.93
N VAL A 332 -5.47 9.44 10.40
CA VAL A 332 -4.59 8.51 11.14
C VAL A 332 -3.36 8.17 10.30
N TYR A 333 -2.88 9.15 9.53
CA TYR A 333 -1.74 8.95 8.66
C TYR A 333 -0.48 8.62 9.47
N SER A 334 0.18 7.54 9.06
CA SER A 334 1.51 7.15 9.50
C SER A 334 2.25 6.64 8.26
N PRO A 335 3.48 7.12 7.98
CA PRO A 335 4.26 6.67 6.83
C PRO A 335 4.36 5.14 6.71
N LEU A 336 4.59 4.46 7.84
CA LEU A 336 4.74 3.00 7.85
C LEU A 336 3.43 2.31 7.46
N THR A 337 2.32 2.81 8.00
CA THR A 337 1.00 2.26 7.72
C THR A 337 0.61 2.51 6.27
N ALA A 338 0.95 3.69 5.72
CA ALA A 338 0.72 4.03 4.33
C ALA A 338 1.42 3.04 3.38
N VAL A 339 2.73 2.83 3.58
CA VAL A 339 3.53 1.89 2.78
C VAL A 339 2.96 0.46 2.86
N ILE A 340 2.56 0.01 4.05
CA ILE A 340 1.95 -1.32 4.24
C ILE A 340 0.65 -1.43 3.42
N PHE A 341 -0.24 -0.44 3.48
CA PHE A 341 -1.51 -0.51 2.75
C PHE A 341 -1.35 -0.43 1.23
N LEU A 342 -0.44 0.42 0.73
CA LEU A 342 -0.09 0.48 -0.68
C LEU A 342 0.48 -0.87 -1.17
N ALA A 343 1.35 -1.49 -0.37
CA ALA A 343 1.90 -2.82 -0.66
C ALA A 343 0.82 -3.94 -0.62
N ILE A 344 -0.17 -3.84 0.27
CA ILE A 344 -1.33 -4.76 0.28
C ILE A 344 -2.10 -4.65 -1.03
N GLY A 345 -2.39 -3.42 -1.48
CA GLY A 345 -3.06 -3.15 -2.76
C GLY A 345 -2.30 -3.74 -3.95
N THR A 346 -0.99 -3.54 -3.99
CA THR A 346 -0.08 -4.13 -4.98
C THR A 346 -0.20 -5.66 -5.03
N GLY A 347 -0.09 -6.32 -3.88
CA GLY A 347 -0.23 -7.78 -3.78
C GLY A 347 -1.61 -8.28 -4.21
N ALA A 348 -2.67 -7.51 -3.93
CA ALA A 348 -4.03 -7.82 -4.32
C ALA A 348 -4.23 -7.76 -5.84
N ILE A 349 -3.71 -6.73 -6.52
CA ILE A 349 -3.77 -6.63 -7.98
C ILE A 349 -3.08 -7.81 -8.65
N PHE A 350 -1.84 -8.14 -8.24
CA PHE A 350 -1.12 -9.29 -8.80
C PHE A 350 -1.89 -10.61 -8.58
N GLN A 351 -2.57 -10.75 -7.46
CA GLN A 351 -3.41 -11.93 -7.20
C GLN A 351 -4.58 -11.99 -8.20
N VAL A 352 -5.25 -10.87 -8.44
CA VAL A 352 -6.34 -10.77 -9.41
C VAL A 352 -5.85 -11.08 -10.83
N ILE A 353 -4.69 -10.58 -11.24
CA ILE A 353 -4.07 -10.91 -12.53
C ILE A 353 -3.91 -12.43 -12.69
N VAL A 354 -3.32 -13.09 -11.70
CA VAL A 354 -3.13 -14.56 -11.73
C VAL A 354 -4.47 -15.29 -11.81
N LEU A 355 -5.49 -14.79 -11.10
CA LEU A 355 -6.83 -15.37 -11.14
C LEU A 355 -7.45 -15.29 -12.54
N ILE A 356 -7.37 -14.13 -13.19
CA ILE A 356 -7.92 -13.93 -14.55
C ILE A 356 -7.13 -14.75 -15.57
N MET A 357 -5.80 -14.78 -15.47
CA MET A 357 -4.95 -15.58 -16.36
C MET A 357 -5.26 -17.07 -16.26
N ARG A 358 -5.44 -17.60 -15.03
CA ARG A 358 -5.86 -18.99 -14.83
C ARG A 358 -7.26 -19.26 -15.40
N TRP A 359 -8.18 -18.29 -15.30
CA TRP A 359 -9.50 -18.41 -15.92
C TRP A 359 -9.43 -18.47 -17.45
N ILE A 360 -8.67 -17.59 -18.08
CA ILE A 360 -8.42 -17.62 -19.53
C ILE A 360 -7.88 -18.99 -19.93
N GLN A 361 -6.87 -19.49 -19.20
CA GLN A 361 -6.23 -20.78 -19.48
C GLN A 361 -7.21 -21.95 -19.40
N ASN A 362 -8.05 -21.99 -18.36
CA ASN A 362 -8.94 -23.13 -18.08
C ASN A 362 -10.22 -23.11 -18.94
N GLU A 363 -10.83 -21.94 -19.13
CA GLU A 363 -12.17 -21.83 -19.74
C GLU A 363 -12.11 -21.36 -21.20
N GLU A 364 -11.09 -20.59 -21.57
CA GLU A 364 -11.03 -19.92 -22.89
C GLU A 364 -9.91 -20.44 -23.81
N GLY A 365 -8.92 -21.15 -23.27
CA GLY A 365 -7.88 -21.86 -24.02
C GLY A 365 -6.46 -21.32 -23.79
N LYS A 366 -5.53 -21.59 -24.72
CA LYS A 366 -4.10 -21.27 -24.55
C LYS A 366 -3.85 -19.76 -24.36
N LEU A 367 -2.95 -19.43 -23.43
CA LEU A 367 -2.47 -18.07 -23.18
C LEU A 367 -1.63 -17.50 -24.33
N SER A 368 -0.98 -18.36 -25.12
CA SER A 368 -0.20 -17.97 -26.30
C SER A 368 -1.04 -17.56 -27.52
N ASN A 369 -2.35 -17.36 -27.35
CA ASN A 369 -3.27 -16.96 -28.41
C ASN A 369 -3.06 -15.48 -28.75
N SER A 370 -3.09 -15.12 -30.04
CA SER A 370 -2.89 -13.73 -30.49
C SER A 370 -3.87 -12.75 -29.86
N SER A 371 -5.12 -13.14 -29.60
CA SER A 371 -6.11 -12.30 -28.91
C SER A 371 -5.71 -12.01 -27.46
N VAL A 372 -5.07 -12.96 -26.77
CA VAL A 372 -4.61 -12.75 -25.39
C VAL A 372 -3.41 -11.81 -25.37
N LEU A 373 -2.42 -12.08 -26.21
CA LEU A 373 -1.22 -11.25 -26.31
C LEU A 373 -1.55 -9.81 -26.74
N ALA A 374 -2.42 -9.66 -27.75
CA ALA A 374 -2.89 -8.35 -28.20
C ALA A 374 -3.70 -7.63 -27.11
N GLY A 375 -4.56 -8.36 -26.37
CA GLY A 375 -5.31 -7.79 -25.26
C GLY A 375 -4.38 -7.21 -24.20
N ILE A 376 -3.44 -8.02 -23.69
CA ILE A 376 -2.48 -7.58 -22.67
C ILE A 376 -1.66 -6.38 -23.16
N ALA A 377 -1.12 -6.44 -24.37
CA ALA A 377 -0.31 -5.38 -24.94
C ALA A 377 -1.10 -4.06 -25.11
N VAL A 378 -2.33 -4.15 -25.61
CA VAL A 378 -3.20 -2.96 -25.77
C VAL A 378 -3.61 -2.40 -24.41
N GLY A 379 -3.88 -3.26 -23.42
CA GLY A 379 -4.17 -2.81 -22.05
C GLY A 379 -3.00 -2.02 -21.45
N MET A 380 -1.78 -2.58 -21.51
CA MET A 380 -0.57 -1.89 -21.07
C MET A 380 -0.37 -0.55 -21.81
N LEU A 381 -0.59 -0.53 -23.12
CA LEU A 381 -0.43 0.68 -23.94
C LEU A 381 -1.46 1.76 -23.58
N ILE A 382 -2.72 1.37 -23.32
CA ILE A 382 -3.76 2.31 -22.88
C ILE A 382 -3.33 2.96 -21.58
N MET A 383 -2.94 2.17 -20.58
CA MET A 383 -2.54 2.72 -19.28
C MET A 383 -1.28 3.59 -19.37
N TYR A 384 -0.29 3.18 -20.16
CA TYR A 384 0.91 3.98 -20.39
C TYR A 384 0.61 5.33 -21.07
N ILE A 385 -0.32 5.35 -22.03
CA ILE A 385 -0.77 6.62 -22.64
C ILE A 385 -1.55 7.44 -21.62
N THR A 386 -2.42 6.81 -20.83
CA THR A 386 -3.17 7.49 -19.77
C THR A 386 -2.24 8.13 -18.74
N SER A 387 -1.17 7.46 -18.33
CA SER A 387 -0.19 8.00 -17.36
C SER A 387 0.70 9.11 -17.90
N ILE A 388 0.65 9.40 -19.21
CA ILE A 388 1.33 10.57 -19.81
C ILE A 388 0.37 11.76 -19.91
N LEU A 389 -0.93 11.48 -20.07
CA LEU A 389 -1.96 12.49 -20.31
C LEU A 389 -2.59 13.03 -19.04
N VAL A 390 -2.67 12.18 -18.02
CA VAL A 390 -2.96 12.56 -16.64
C VAL A 390 -1.61 12.76 -16.00
#